data_AF-A0A8T5TCX2-F1
#
_entry.id   AF-A0A8T5TCX2-F1
#
_cell.length_a   1.000
_cell.length_b   1.000
_cell.length_c   1.000
_cell.angle_alpha   90.00
_cell.angle_beta   90.00
_cell.angle_gamma   90.00
#
_symmetry.space_group_name_H-M   'P 1'
#
loop_
_entity.id
_entity.type
_entity.pdbx_description
1 polymer ?
#
loop_
_entity_poly.entity_id
_entity_poly.type
_entity_poly.pdbx_seq_one_letter_code
_entity_poly.pdbx_strand_id
1 'polypeptide(L)'
;MMFNWFFAENITEVGISWFDFYSIGHICFGIGAFTILSLFYTIPKKRGKTPILSLLGVFIISILLFIGWELLENILFIQIGWKFEGRIDSWPNIITDILMGMVGALGSWGFCHLLFDKNTFWVYYLFGICGFGLWLGVFMIMRANYYI
;
A
#
# COMPACT_ATOMS: atom_id res chain seq x y z
N MET A 1 17.98 -13.23 -20.43
CA MET A 1 17.14 -13.65 -19.29
C MET A 1 17.47 -12.82 -18.04
N MET A 2 17.50 -11.48 -18.16
CA MET A 2 17.70 -10.57 -17.01
C MET A 2 16.41 -9.85 -16.63
N PHE A 3 15.45 -9.75 -17.56
CA PHE A 3 14.25 -8.95 -17.39
C PHE A 3 13.24 -9.61 -16.45
N ASN A 4 13.12 -10.93 -16.54
CA ASN A 4 12.31 -11.79 -15.69
C ASN A 4 12.78 -11.85 -14.22
N TRP A 5 13.99 -11.38 -13.91
CA TRP A 5 14.41 -11.15 -12.52
C TRP A 5 13.79 -9.88 -11.93
N PHE A 6 13.60 -8.85 -12.77
CA PHE A 6 13.03 -7.57 -12.36
C PHE A 6 11.50 -7.57 -12.39
N PHE A 7 10.87 -8.11 -13.42
CA PHE A 7 9.42 -8.19 -13.55
C PHE A 7 8.99 -9.64 -13.73
N ALA A 8 8.04 -10.10 -12.93
CA ALA A 8 7.40 -11.38 -13.16
C ALA A 8 6.63 -11.33 -14.49
N GLU A 9 6.85 -12.28 -15.40
CA GLU A 9 6.11 -12.41 -16.66
C GLU A 9 5.11 -13.57 -16.61
N ASN A 10 5.27 -14.47 -15.64
CA ASN A 10 4.38 -15.62 -15.42
C ASN A 10 4.19 -15.89 -13.93
N ILE A 11 3.24 -16.78 -13.61
CA ILE A 11 2.84 -17.09 -12.23
C ILE A 11 3.96 -17.71 -11.37
N THR A 12 4.90 -18.41 -12.00
CA THR A 12 6.00 -19.08 -11.29
C THR A 12 7.06 -18.10 -10.79
N GLU A 13 7.03 -16.86 -11.30
CA GLU A 13 7.96 -15.79 -10.94
C GLU A 13 7.40 -14.84 -9.85
N VAL A 14 6.10 -14.92 -9.56
CA VAL A 14 5.42 -14.13 -8.51
C VAL A 14 6.04 -14.40 -7.13
N GLY A 15 6.31 -13.36 -6.35
CA GLY A 15 7.05 -13.45 -5.09
C GLY A 15 8.55 -13.71 -5.26
N ILE A 16 9.06 -13.99 -6.46
CA ILE A 16 10.50 -14.21 -6.71
C ILE A 16 11.13 -12.96 -7.33
N SER A 17 10.51 -12.42 -8.38
CA SER A 17 10.98 -11.22 -9.08
C SER A 17 10.79 -9.97 -8.22
N TRP A 18 11.54 -8.90 -8.52
CA TRP A 18 11.41 -7.63 -7.79
C TRP A 18 9.99 -7.09 -7.83
N PHE A 19 9.40 -7.01 -9.03
CA PHE A 19 8.04 -6.55 -9.26
C PHE A 19 7.17 -7.69 -9.76
N ASP A 20 5.99 -7.82 -9.16
CA ASP A 20 4.89 -8.62 -9.68
C ASP A 20 3.56 -7.86 -9.58
N PHE A 21 2.45 -8.53 -9.87
CA PHE A 21 1.15 -7.88 -9.79
C PHE A 21 0.70 -7.59 -8.35
N TYR A 22 1.22 -8.28 -7.33
CA TYR A 22 0.97 -7.97 -5.91
C TYR A 22 1.68 -6.68 -5.48
N SER A 23 2.83 -6.35 -6.05
CA SER A 23 3.52 -5.07 -5.82
C SER A 23 2.63 -3.85 -6.13
N ILE A 24 1.73 -3.95 -7.10
CA ILE A 24 0.74 -2.89 -7.38
C ILE A 24 -0.38 -2.85 -6.34
N GLY A 25 -0.77 -4.01 -5.81
CA GLY A 25 -1.65 -4.13 -4.65
C GLY A 25 -1.09 -3.38 -3.43
N HIS A 26 0.23 -3.36 -3.25
CA HIS A 26 0.87 -2.61 -2.16
C HIS A 26 0.73 -1.09 -2.30
N ILE A 27 0.67 -0.52 -3.51
CA ILE A 27 0.31 0.90 -3.69
C ILE A 27 -1.11 1.17 -3.17
N CYS A 28 -2.06 0.29 -3.50
CA CYS A 28 -3.44 0.36 -3.04
C CYS A 28 -3.50 0.28 -1.50
N PHE A 29 -2.78 -0.68 -0.91
CA PHE A 29 -2.64 -0.81 0.54
C PHE A 29 -2.06 0.47 1.17
N GLY A 30 -1.02 1.05 0.55
CA GLY A 30 -0.40 2.29 1.01
C GLY A 30 -1.36 3.48 1.04
N ILE A 31 -2.14 3.66 -0.03
CA ILE A 31 -3.17 4.71 -0.11
C ILE A 31 -4.24 4.50 0.98
N GLY A 32 -4.76 3.27 1.10
CA GLY A 32 -5.81 2.94 2.06
C GLY A 32 -5.36 3.09 3.51
N ALA A 33 -4.22 2.50 3.85
CA ALA A 33 -3.62 2.57 5.19
C ALA A 33 -3.36 4.01 5.61
N PHE A 34 -2.70 4.80 4.77
CA PHE A 34 -2.44 6.19 5.09
C PHE A 34 -3.74 7.00 5.24
N THR A 35 -4.70 6.81 4.33
CA THR A 35 -6.00 7.52 4.39
C THR A 35 -6.72 7.22 5.70
N ILE A 36 -6.77 5.96 6.14
CA ILE A 36 -7.40 5.57 7.40
C ILE A 36 -6.62 6.12 8.59
N LEU A 37 -5.29 5.92 8.64
CA LEU A 37 -4.46 6.40 9.76
C LEU A 37 -4.46 7.94 9.86
N SER A 38 -4.65 8.64 8.75
CA SER A 38 -4.78 10.10 8.75
C SER A 38 -6.00 10.62 9.51
N LEU A 39 -6.96 9.76 9.89
CA LEU A 39 -8.06 10.13 10.80
C LEU A 39 -7.53 10.62 12.16
N PHE A 40 -6.43 10.06 12.67
CA PHE A 40 -5.78 10.53 13.90
C PHE A 40 -5.21 11.95 13.80
N TYR A 41 -4.94 12.40 12.57
CA TYR A 41 -4.50 13.76 12.28
C TYR A 41 -5.69 14.70 11.99
N THR A 42 -6.53 14.29 11.06
CA THR A 42 -7.57 15.12 10.44
C THR A 42 -8.79 15.35 11.34
N ILE A 43 -9.26 14.35 12.11
CA ILE A 43 -10.45 14.51 12.97
C ILE A 43 -10.21 15.56 14.06
N PRO A 44 -9.12 15.51 14.84
CA PRO A 44 -8.84 16.54 15.83
C PRO A 44 -8.65 17.92 15.16
N LYS A 45 -7.89 17.98 14.06
CA LYS A 45 -7.61 19.22 13.34
C LYS A 45 -8.89 19.88 12.80
N LYS A 46 -9.82 19.08 12.25
CA LYS A 46 -11.15 19.56 11.84
C LYS A 46 -11.93 20.16 13.01
N ARG A 47 -11.79 19.59 14.21
CA ARG A 47 -12.42 20.09 15.44
C ARG A 47 -11.67 21.26 16.09
N GLY A 48 -10.60 21.78 15.46
CA GLY A 48 -9.76 22.84 16.02
C GLY A 48 -8.90 22.39 17.20
N LYS A 49 -8.67 21.09 17.35
CA LYS A 49 -7.84 20.50 18.41
C LYS A 49 -6.47 20.09 17.86
N THR A 50 -5.51 19.93 18.75
CA THR A 50 -4.20 19.36 18.42
C THR A 50 -4.37 17.92 17.90
N PRO A 51 -3.76 17.57 16.75
CA PRO A 51 -3.70 16.19 16.24
C PRO A 51 -3.16 15.19 17.27
N ILE A 52 -3.70 13.96 17.27
CA ILE A 52 -3.16 12.85 18.09
C ILE A 52 -1.79 12.44 17.55
N LEU A 53 -1.68 12.39 16.23
CA LEU A 53 -0.44 12.15 15.50
C LEU A 53 -0.19 13.33 14.57
N SER A 54 1.08 13.73 14.44
CA SER A 54 1.47 14.63 13.35
C SER A 54 1.30 13.94 12.00
N LEU A 55 1.19 14.70 10.91
CA LEU A 55 1.05 14.13 9.58
C LEU A 55 2.28 13.27 9.20
N LEU A 56 3.48 13.67 9.65
CA LEU A 56 4.68 12.87 9.55
C LEU A 56 4.60 11.59 10.42
N GLY A 57 4.04 11.69 11.63
CA GLY A 57 3.81 10.53 12.49
C GLY A 57 2.87 9.50 11.86
N VAL A 58 1.80 9.94 11.19
CA VAL A 58 0.91 9.08 10.39
C VAL A 58 1.68 8.37 9.29
N PHE A 59 2.55 9.10 8.58
CA PHE A 59 3.39 8.52 7.52
C PHE A 59 4.35 7.45 8.06
N ILE A 60 5.06 7.75 9.16
CA ILE A 60 5.98 6.80 9.80
C ILE A 60 5.23 5.54 10.25
N ILE A 61 4.05 5.67 10.87
CA ILE A 61 3.26 4.52 11.30
C ILE A 61 2.78 3.69 10.09
N SER A 62 2.48 4.34 8.96
CA SER A 62 2.13 3.63 7.73
C SER A 62 3.30 2.79 7.22
N ILE A 63 4.53 3.31 7.25
CA ILE A 63 5.75 2.53 6.90
C ILE A 63 5.90 1.31 7.82
N LEU A 64 5.75 1.50 9.13
CA LEU A 64 5.82 0.40 10.09
C LEU A 64 4.74 -0.66 9.84
N LEU A 65 3.55 -0.24 9.41
CA LEU A 65 2.48 -1.14 9.01
C LEU A 65 2.86 -1.97 7.79
N PHE A 66 3.52 -1.39 6.77
CA PHE A 66 3.94 -2.13 5.58
C PHE A 66 5.02 -3.17 5.91
N ILE A 67 6.02 -2.78 6.71
CA ILE A 67 7.02 -3.72 7.21
C ILE A 67 6.36 -4.84 8.01
N GLY A 68 5.43 -4.50 8.90
CA GLY A 68 4.68 -5.47 9.69
C GLY A 68 3.82 -6.40 8.82
N TRP A 69 3.22 -5.88 7.75
CA TRP A 69 2.41 -6.63 6.81
C TRP A 69 3.26 -7.68 6.08
N GLU A 70 4.41 -7.30 5.53
CA GLU A 70 5.34 -8.23 4.89
C GLU A 70 5.79 -9.36 5.81
N LEU A 71 6.09 -9.03 7.08
CA LEU A 71 6.46 -10.02 8.09
C LEU A 71 5.30 -10.95 8.40
N LEU A 72 4.07 -10.44 8.50
CA LEU A 72 2.89 -11.27 8.71
C LEU A 72 2.66 -12.19 7.51
N GLU A 73 2.81 -11.68 6.30
CA GLU A 73 2.61 -12.45 5.09
C GLU A 73 3.62 -13.60 4.99
N ASN A 74 4.90 -13.28 5.15
CA ASN A 74 6.02 -14.22 5.02
C ASN A 74 6.30 -15.07 6.28
N ILE A 75 5.45 -14.99 7.30
CA ILE A 75 5.52 -15.88 8.48
C ILE A 75 4.17 -16.52 8.75
N LEU A 76 3.16 -15.71 9.06
CA LEU A 76 1.85 -16.19 9.49
C LEU A 76 1.02 -16.71 8.31
N PHE A 77 0.94 -15.96 7.20
CA PHE A 77 0.06 -16.34 6.09
C PHE A 77 0.54 -17.59 5.36
N ILE A 78 1.84 -17.85 5.36
CA ILE A 78 2.39 -19.14 4.91
C ILE A 78 1.88 -20.28 5.79
N GLN A 79 1.97 -20.14 7.11
CA GLN A 79 1.60 -21.21 8.05
C GLN A 79 0.11 -21.57 7.98
N ILE A 80 -0.76 -20.58 7.76
CA ILE A 80 -2.21 -20.79 7.66
C ILE A 80 -2.70 -21.02 6.21
N GLY A 81 -1.79 -21.10 5.24
CA GLY A 81 -2.11 -21.36 3.84
C GLY A 81 -2.86 -20.23 3.13
N TRP A 82 -2.75 -19.00 3.63
CA TRP A 82 -3.38 -17.81 3.04
C TRP A 82 -2.46 -17.08 2.06
N LYS A 83 -1.15 -17.34 2.12
CA LYS A 83 -0.20 -16.76 1.16
C LYS A 83 -0.38 -17.40 -0.21
N PHE A 84 -0.23 -16.58 -1.24
CA PHE A 84 -0.35 -16.99 -2.63
C PHE A 84 0.57 -18.18 -2.95
N GLU A 85 -0.03 -19.28 -3.43
CA GLU A 85 0.65 -20.55 -3.74
C GLU A 85 1.52 -21.12 -2.60
N GLY A 86 1.35 -20.66 -1.36
CA GLY A 86 2.20 -21.04 -0.22
C GLY A 86 3.68 -20.70 -0.41
N ARG A 87 4.02 -19.75 -1.30
CA ARG A 87 5.40 -19.39 -1.63
C ARG A 87 5.92 -18.31 -0.68
N ILE A 88 7.20 -18.38 -0.31
CA ILE A 88 7.87 -17.30 0.44
C ILE A 88 8.41 -16.29 -0.56
N ASP A 89 8.24 -15.01 -0.27
CA ASP A 89 8.79 -13.97 -1.10
C ASP A 89 10.31 -13.90 -0.98
N SER A 90 10.95 -13.52 -2.08
CA SER A 90 12.36 -13.18 -2.09
C SER A 90 12.59 -11.83 -1.39
N TRP A 91 13.79 -11.62 -0.84
CA TRP A 91 14.16 -10.33 -0.27
C TRP A 91 13.94 -9.14 -1.23
N PRO A 92 14.30 -9.23 -2.53
CA PRO A 92 13.94 -8.21 -3.51
C PRO A 92 12.46 -7.86 -3.59
N ASN A 93 11.60 -8.89 -3.59
CA ASN A 93 10.15 -8.71 -3.69
C ASN A 93 9.59 -8.02 -2.45
N ILE A 94 9.96 -8.51 -1.25
CA ILE A 94 9.60 -7.89 0.05
C ILE A 94 9.99 -6.41 0.10
N ILE A 95 11.23 -6.09 -0.32
CA ILE A 95 11.70 -4.70 -0.34
C ILE A 95 10.86 -3.86 -1.30
N THR A 96 10.56 -4.39 -2.48
CA THR A 96 9.77 -3.69 -3.49
C THR A 96 8.35 -3.43 -2.98
N ASP A 97 7.72 -4.40 -2.35
CA ASP A 97 6.36 -4.30 -1.84
C ASP A 97 6.25 -3.25 -0.72
N ILE A 98 7.23 -3.18 0.19
CA ILE A 98 7.36 -2.09 1.16
C ILE A 98 7.49 -0.73 0.47
N LEU A 99 8.37 -0.62 -0.53
CA LEU A 99 8.57 0.63 -1.28
C LEU A 99 7.29 1.05 -2.03
N MET A 100 6.54 0.11 -2.59
CA MET A 100 5.29 0.39 -3.28
C MET A 100 4.19 0.86 -2.30
N GLY A 101 4.12 0.25 -1.12
CA GLY A 101 3.31 0.76 -0.01
C GLY A 101 3.70 2.19 0.39
N MET A 102 5.00 2.47 0.50
CA MET A 102 5.51 3.80 0.77
C MET A 102 5.13 4.81 -0.31
N VAL A 103 5.19 4.45 -1.59
CA VAL A 103 4.78 5.31 -2.71
C VAL A 103 3.30 5.66 -2.60
N GLY A 104 2.44 4.67 -2.36
CA GLY A 104 1.01 4.90 -2.15
C GLY A 104 0.73 5.83 -0.96
N ALA A 105 1.39 5.59 0.17
CA ALA A 105 1.28 6.43 1.36
C ALA A 105 1.83 7.84 1.15
N LEU A 106 2.93 8.00 0.42
CA LEU A 106 3.55 9.29 0.14
C LEU A 106 2.66 10.13 -0.77
N GLY A 107 2.02 9.51 -1.77
CA GLY A 107 1.00 10.15 -2.58
C GLY A 107 -0.13 10.69 -1.71
N SER A 108 -0.76 9.83 -0.90
CA SER A 108 -1.83 10.24 0.02
C SER A 108 -1.38 11.30 1.03
N TRP A 109 -0.15 11.22 1.54
CA TRP A 109 0.45 12.23 2.40
C TRP A 109 0.55 13.58 1.71
N GLY A 110 1.05 13.62 0.46
CA GLY A 110 1.15 14.82 -0.34
C GLY A 110 -0.22 15.46 -0.59
N PHE A 111 -1.21 14.65 -0.97
CA PHE A 111 -2.59 15.13 -1.13
C PHE A 111 -3.21 15.62 0.18
N CYS A 112 -2.97 14.93 1.30
CA CYS A 112 -3.41 15.42 2.60
C CYS A 112 -2.75 16.75 2.95
N HIS A 113 -1.48 16.94 2.63
CA HIS A 113 -0.77 18.19 2.89
C HIS A 113 -1.32 19.35 2.06
N LEU A 114 -1.64 19.10 0.79
CA LEU A 114 -2.08 20.14 -0.16
C LEU A 114 -3.58 20.44 -0.08
N LEU A 115 -4.43 19.42 0.09
CA LEU A 115 -5.89 19.54 -0.04
C LEU A 115 -6.62 19.58 1.29
N PHE A 116 -6.00 19.21 2.40
CA PHE A 116 -6.70 19.22 3.69
C PHE A 116 -6.92 20.66 4.15
N ASP A 117 -8.18 21.08 4.06
CA ASP A 117 -8.72 22.22 4.79
C ASP A 117 -9.84 21.77 5.74
N LYS A 118 -10.05 22.53 6.82
CA LYS A 118 -11.08 22.24 7.84
C LYS A 118 -12.49 22.16 7.24
N ASN A 119 -12.78 22.97 6.22
CA ASN A 119 -14.11 23.05 5.61
C ASN A 119 -14.29 22.05 4.47
N THR A 120 -13.20 21.63 3.82
CA THR A 120 -13.22 20.72 2.67
C THR A 120 -12.50 19.40 2.93
N PHE A 121 -12.30 19.00 4.19
CA PHE A 121 -11.59 17.77 4.57
C PHE A 121 -12.09 16.51 3.84
N TRP A 122 -13.38 16.45 3.52
CA TRP A 122 -14.03 15.37 2.80
C TRP A 122 -13.48 15.18 1.37
N VAL A 123 -12.97 16.24 0.74
CA VAL A 123 -12.35 16.18 -0.60
C VAL A 123 -11.10 15.32 -0.59
N TYR A 124 -10.27 15.44 0.45
CA TYR A 124 -9.11 14.57 0.62
C TYR A 124 -9.52 13.10 0.78
N TYR A 125 -10.55 12.81 1.57
CA TYR A 125 -11.05 11.44 1.74
C TYR A 125 -11.69 10.87 0.48
N LEU A 126 -12.43 11.70 -0.27
CA LEU A 126 -12.95 11.31 -1.58
C LEU A 126 -11.81 10.97 -2.54
N PHE A 127 -10.77 11.80 -2.58
CA PHE A 127 -9.57 11.52 -3.35
C PHE A 127 -8.91 10.19 -2.95
N GLY A 128 -8.73 9.96 -1.63
CA GLY A 128 -8.16 8.70 -1.12
C GLY A 128 -8.99 7.47 -1.50
N ILE A 129 -10.32 7.55 -1.39
CA ILE A 129 -11.25 6.46 -1.79
C ILE A 129 -11.19 6.22 -3.30
N CYS A 130 -11.22 7.28 -4.12
CA CYS A 130 -11.10 7.15 -5.57
C CYS A 130 -9.74 6.58 -5.98
N GLY A 131 -8.65 7.04 -5.36
CA GLY A 131 -7.29 6.51 -5.58
C GLY A 131 -7.17 5.05 -5.20
N PHE A 132 -7.70 4.66 -4.03
CA PHE A 132 -7.78 3.26 -3.61
C PHE A 132 -8.57 2.41 -4.64
N GLY A 133 -9.75 2.87 -5.04
CA GLY A 133 -10.57 2.17 -6.03
C GLY A 133 -9.89 2.04 -7.40
N LEU A 134 -9.21 3.08 -7.85
CA LEU A 134 -8.44 3.07 -9.10
C LEU A 134 -7.34 2.00 -9.05
N TRP A 135 -6.49 2.03 -8.03
CA TRP A 135 -5.37 1.09 -7.91
C TRP A 135 -5.84 -0.34 -7.64
N LEU A 136 -6.96 -0.52 -6.92
CA LEU A 136 -7.62 -1.82 -6.81
C LEU A 136 -8.08 -2.33 -8.18
N GLY A 137 -8.66 -1.47 -9.03
CA GLY A 137 -9.03 -1.81 -10.40
C GLY A 137 -7.82 -2.22 -11.24
N VAL A 138 -6.72 -1.47 -11.17
CA VAL A 138 -5.46 -1.80 -11.85
C VAL A 138 -4.93 -3.16 -11.38
N PHE A 139 -4.90 -3.39 -10.06
CA PHE A 139 -4.50 -4.68 -9.48
C PHE A 139 -5.35 -5.84 -10.03
N MET A 140 -6.67 -5.69 -10.07
CA MET A 140 -7.57 -6.73 -10.57
C MET A 140 -7.35 -7.04 -12.05
N ILE A 141 -7.11 -6.01 -12.87
CA ILE A 141 -6.80 -6.17 -14.31
C ILE A 141 -5.45 -6.88 -14.48
N MET A 142 -4.42 -6.44 -13.76
CA MET A 142 -3.11 -7.08 -13.83
C MET A 142 -3.19 -8.52 -13.40
N ARG A 143 -3.79 -8.81 -12.24
CA ARG A 143 -4.02 -10.17 -11.76
C ARG A 143 -4.70 -11.03 -12.82
N ALA A 144 -5.76 -10.55 -13.47
CA ALA A 144 -6.48 -11.31 -14.50
C ALA A 144 -5.58 -11.68 -15.70
N ASN A 145 -4.66 -10.80 -16.10
CA ASN A 145 -3.74 -11.05 -17.22
C ASN A 145 -2.67 -12.10 -16.91
N TYR A 146 -2.32 -12.36 -15.64
CA TYR A 146 -1.35 -13.40 -15.27
C TYR A 146 -1.92 -14.82 -15.29
N TYR A 147 -3.25 -14.98 -15.38
CA TYR A 147 -3.93 -16.28 -15.44
C TYR A 147 -4.39 -16.68 -16.85
N ILE A 148 -4.09 -15.87 -17.86
CA ILE A 148 -4.38 -16.14 -19.28
C ILE A 148 -3.10 -16.66 -19.93
#